data_AF-A0A356FZM6-F1
#
_entry.id   AF-A0A356FZM6-F1
#
_cell.length_a   1.000
_cell.length_b   1.000
_cell.length_c   1.000
_cell.angle_alpha   90.00
_cell.angle_beta   90.00
_cell.angle_gamma   90.00
#
_symmetry.space_group_name_H-M   'P 1'
#
loop_
_entity.id
_entity.type
_entity.pdbx_description
1 polymer ?
#
loop_
_entity_poly.entity_id
_entity_poly.type
_entity_poly.pdbx_seq_one_letter_code
_entity_poly.pdbx_strand_id
1 'polypeptide(L)'
;MFFWVVLASLMGIIMFGSLSDKTKDEEFFVEPVYEALSLNLFQYHNAAVYGYEDAVKDGYEKSLSTGTNPVAEYFDRHVDGVVPLATVENAQITKGGDDGNVILPYITKYLPIGFKPQNNTRTYLMCVDGSQGQTNGLTCNDPTAVRYVMTFREVPPRYDGADKMLALRAVAKASVNSRYVGMIEKAETPLEKKADTYHQPLGAHYYILASGYSPATAAYLPDYLVCQAPRDNTEPTLVLGDKAKTTRYLVALSLMQGLEHNANIPEGTGIISNCKALEESSGG
;
A
#
# COMPACT_ATOMS: atom_id res chain seq x y z
N MET A 1 -26.59 9.56 59.03
CA MET A 1 -26.15 8.36 58.26
C MET A 1 -26.41 8.49 56.77
N PHE A 2 -27.64 8.79 56.34
CA PHE A 2 -28.01 8.87 54.91
C PHE A 2 -27.14 9.85 54.07
N PHE A 3 -26.82 11.03 54.62
CA PHE A 3 -25.97 12.03 53.95
C PHE A 3 -24.56 11.50 53.62
N TRP A 4 -23.94 10.76 54.53
CA TRP A 4 -22.60 10.20 54.34
C TRP A 4 -22.58 9.06 53.32
N VAL A 5 -23.67 8.29 53.22
CA VAL A 5 -23.83 7.21 52.24
C VAL A 5 -23.97 7.79 50.82
N VAL A 6 -24.75 8.87 50.66
CA VAL A 6 -24.91 9.55 49.36
C VAL A 6 -23.61 10.23 48.91
N LEU A 7 -22.85 10.83 49.83
CA LEU A 7 -21.57 11.45 49.50
C LEU A 7 -20.53 10.39 49.06
N ALA A 8 -20.49 9.25 49.75
CA ALA A 8 -19.61 8.14 49.39
C ALA A 8 -20.00 7.50 48.04
N SER A 9 -21.29 7.35 47.74
CA SER A 9 -21.74 6.85 46.43
C SER A 9 -21.44 7.82 45.30
N LEU A 10 -21.58 9.14 45.53
CA LEU A 10 -21.26 10.16 44.54
C LEU A 10 -19.77 10.18 44.21
N MET A 11 -18.89 10.09 45.23
CA MET A 11 -17.45 9.97 45.01
C MET A 11 -17.08 8.69 44.26
N GLY A 12 -17.74 7.57 44.58
CA GLY A 12 -17.59 6.32 43.83
C GLY A 12 -17.94 6.50 42.34
N ILE A 13 -19.11 7.07 42.04
CA ILE A 13 -19.55 7.30 40.65
C ILE A 13 -18.58 8.22 39.89
N ILE A 14 -18.07 9.28 40.52
CA ILE A 14 -17.14 10.21 39.88
C ILE A 14 -15.77 9.54 39.64
N MET A 15 -15.26 8.79 40.62
CA MET A 15 -13.97 8.09 40.47
C MET A 15 -14.06 6.96 39.44
N PHE A 16 -15.08 6.11 39.50
CA PHE A 16 -15.29 5.01 38.56
C PHE A 16 -15.69 5.49 37.17
N GLY A 17 -16.45 6.58 37.04
CA GLY A 17 -16.73 7.22 35.75
C GLY A 17 -15.47 7.77 35.10
N SER A 18 -14.60 8.46 35.85
CA SER A 18 -13.33 8.98 35.31
C SER A 18 -12.33 7.86 35.00
N LEU A 19 -12.35 6.77 35.77
CA LEU A 19 -11.57 5.57 35.46
C LEU A 19 -12.09 4.92 34.19
N SER A 20 -13.40 4.68 34.07
CA SER A 20 -14.02 4.10 32.88
C SER A 20 -13.72 4.90 31.61
N ASP A 21 -13.73 6.23 31.65
CA ASP A 21 -13.39 7.07 30.50
C ASP A 21 -11.87 7.03 30.18
N LYS A 22 -11.03 6.85 31.20
CA LYS A 22 -9.57 6.69 31.06
C LYS A 22 -9.14 5.26 30.72
N THR A 23 -10.01 4.28 30.93
CA THR A 23 -9.82 2.86 30.61
C THR A 23 -10.71 2.42 29.46
N LYS A 24 -11.26 3.35 28.66
CA LYS A 24 -11.85 2.97 27.37
C LYS A 24 -10.76 2.28 26.57
N ASP A 25 -11.01 1.03 26.20
CA ASP A 25 -10.06 0.21 25.46
C ASP A 25 -9.60 0.97 24.22
N GLU A 26 -8.29 0.87 23.90
CA GLU A 26 -7.69 1.50 22.72
C GLU A 26 -8.49 1.19 21.44
N GLU A 27 -9.13 0.02 21.41
CA GLU A 27 -10.04 -0.44 20.36
C GLU A 27 -11.10 0.61 19.97
N PHE A 28 -11.70 1.31 20.94
CA PHE A 28 -12.80 2.25 20.73
C PHE A 28 -12.38 3.52 19.96
N PHE A 29 -11.08 3.83 19.95
CA PHE A 29 -10.53 5.01 19.28
C PHE A 29 -9.71 4.66 18.04
N VAL A 30 -9.14 3.46 18.00
CA VAL A 30 -8.21 3.03 16.96
C VAL A 30 -8.94 2.36 15.79
N GLU A 31 -9.92 1.49 16.05
CA GLU A 31 -10.65 0.76 15.00
C GLU A 31 -11.31 1.70 13.99
N PRO A 32 -12.06 2.76 14.40
CA PRO A 32 -12.71 3.67 13.44
C PRO A 32 -11.71 4.47 12.61
N VAL A 33 -10.52 4.74 13.16
CA VAL A 33 -9.45 5.41 12.42
C VAL A 33 -8.97 4.47 11.32
N TYR A 34 -8.55 3.25 11.65
CA TYR A 34 -8.11 2.28 10.64
C TYR A 34 -9.19 1.99 9.58
N GLU A 35 -10.46 1.90 9.96
CA GLU A 35 -11.57 1.78 9.00
C GLU A 35 -11.60 2.96 8.03
N ALA A 36 -11.53 4.20 8.54
CA ALA A 36 -11.53 5.40 7.71
C ALA A 36 -10.26 5.51 6.84
N LEU A 37 -9.08 5.17 7.38
CA LEU A 37 -7.83 5.18 6.63
C LEU A 37 -7.89 4.18 5.46
N SER A 38 -8.38 2.97 5.73
CA SER A 38 -8.49 1.87 4.76
C SER A 38 -9.56 2.10 3.72
N LEU A 39 -10.73 2.63 4.10
CA LEU A 39 -11.78 2.98 3.15
C LEU A 39 -11.29 4.07 2.19
N ASN A 40 -10.61 5.10 2.72
CA ASN A 40 -10.03 6.16 1.91
C ASN A 40 -8.95 5.64 0.98
N LEU A 41 -8.04 4.80 1.49
CA LEU A 41 -7.00 4.13 0.69
C LEU A 41 -7.63 3.31 -0.44
N PHE A 42 -8.64 2.51 -0.14
CA PHE A 42 -9.31 1.66 -1.12
C PHE A 42 -10.01 2.47 -2.21
N GLN A 43 -10.73 3.54 -1.84
CA GLN A 43 -11.36 4.45 -2.80
C GLN A 43 -10.33 5.15 -3.69
N TYR A 44 -9.24 5.62 -3.10
CA TYR A 44 -8.16 6.27 -3.83
C TYR A 44 -7.43 5.30 -4.78
N HIS A 45 -7.18 4.07 -4.31
CA HIS A 45 -6.56 3.01 -5.10
C HIS A 45 -7.42 2.64 -6.30
N ASN A 46 -8.72 2.40 -6.10
CA ASN A 46 -9.63 2.09 -7.20
C ASN A 46 -9.70 3.24 -8.22
N ALA A 47 -9.75 4.48 -7.75
CA ALA A 47 -9.70 5.64 -8.64
C ALA A 47 -8.39 5.69 -9.45
N ALA A 48 -7.27 5.33 -8.84
CA ALA A 48 -5.99 5.26 -9.53
C ALA A 48 -5.93 4.13 -10.57
N VAL A 49 -6.49 2.96 -10.25
CA VAL A 49 -6.61 1.82 -11.18
C VAL A 49 -7.45 2.20 -12.39
N TYR A 50 -8.67 2.69 -12.19
CA TYR A 50 -9.55 3.10 -13.29
C TYR A 50 -8.99 4.28 -14.08
N GLY A 51 -8.36 5.25 -13.39
CA GLY A 51 -7.68 6.37 -14.04
C GLY A 51 -6.50 5.92 -14.91
N TYR A 52 -5.71 4.95 -14.44
CA TYR A 52 -4.64 4.35 -15.23
C TYR A 52 -5.17 3.65 -16.49
N GLU A 53 -6.23 2.84 -16.37
CA GLU A 53 -6.84 2.15 -17.51
C GLU A 53 -7.37 3.14 -18.56
N ASP A 54 -8.07 4.19 -18.12
CA ASP A 54 -8.54 5.27 -19.00
C ASP A 54 -7.38 6.01 -19.67
N ALA A 55 -6.30 6.29 -18.94
CA ALA A 55 -5.13 6.97 -19.48
C ALA A 55 -4.42 6.12 -20.55
N VAL A 56 -4.22 4.83 -20.31
CA VAL A 56 -3.63 3.91 -21.29
C VAL A 56 -4.49 3.84 -22.55
N LYS A 57 -5.81 3.75 -22.38
CA LYS A 57 -6.75 3.74 -23.51
C LYS A 57 -6.68 5.02 -24.33
N ASP A 58 -6.75 6.19 -23.69
CA ASP A 58 -6.65 7.48 -24.38
C ASP A 58 -5.28 7.68 -25.05
N GLY A 59 -4.20 7.24 -24.41
CA GLY A 59 -2.86 7.24 -24.99
C GLY A 59 -2.77 6.39 -26.26
N TYR A 60 -3.40 5.21 -26.25
CA TYR A 60 -3.50 4.34 -27.43
C TYR A 60 -4.34 4.98 -28.55
N GLU A 61 -5.49 5.58 -28.23
CA GLU A 61 -6.33 6.29 -29.20
C GLU A 61 -5.63 7.50 -29.84
N LYS A 62 -4.83 8.24 -29.05
CA LYS A 62 -3.95 9.32 -29.56
C LYS A 62 -2.84 8.77 -30.45
N SER A 63 -2.24 7.64 -30.10
CA SER A 63 -1.24 7.00 -30.96
C SER A 63 -1.79 6.68 -32.35
N LEU A 64 -3.02 6.16 -32.41
CA LEU A 64 -3.69 5.85 -33.68
C LEU A 64 -4.08 7.09 -34.51
N SER A 65 -4.38 8.21 -33.86
CA SER A 65 -4.92 9.42 -34.52
C SER A 65 -3.86 10.47 -34.85
N THR A 66 -2.89 10.69 -33.97
CA THR A 66 -1.86 11.74 -34.10
C THR A 66 -0.44 11.19 -34.17
N GLY A 67 -0.25 9.88 -34.03
CA GLY A 67 1.07 9.25 -34.00
C GLY A 67 1.85 9.49 -32.71
N THR A 68 1.25 10.15 -31.72
CA THR A 68 1.87 10.47 -30.42
C THR A 68 1.16 9.73 -29.29
N ASN A 69 1.92 9.28 -28.30
CA ASN A 69 1.37 8.60 -27.13
C ASN A 69 2.00 9.21 -25.87
N PRO A 70 1.47 10.33 -25.36
CA PRO A 70 2.05 11.03 -24.23
C PRO A 70 2.06 10.18 -22.95
N VAL A 71 1.20 9.16 -22.85
CA VAL A 71 1.16 8.22 -21.73
C VAL A 71 2.29 7.19 -21.84
N ALA A 72 2.53 6.63 -23.04
CA ALA A 72 3.70 5.79 -23.25
C ALA A 72 5.00 6.58 -23.07
N GLU A 73 5.10 7.78 -23.63
CA GLU A 73 6.26 8.67 -23.41
C GLU A 73 6.49 8.94 -21.92
N TYR A 74 5.42 9.11 -21.15
CA TYR A 74 5.50 9.24 -19.69
C TYR A 74 6.11 8.02 -19.01
N PHE A 75 5.67 6.82 -19.39
CA PHE A 75 6.17 5.56 -18.87
C PHE A 75 7.63 5.30 -19.27
N ASP A 76 8.05 5.67 -20.49
CA ASP A 76 9.42 5.49 -20.96
C ASP A 76 10.46 6.35 -20.22
N ARG A 77 10.02 7.48 -19.63
CA ARG A 77 10.92 8.30 -18.79
C ARG A 77 11.29 7.62 -17.47
N HIS A 78 10.50 6.63 -17.04
CA HIS A 78 10.71 5.89 -15.80
C HIS A 78 11.32 4.53 -16.12
N VAL A 79 12.61 4.54 -16.45
CA VAL A 79 13.38 3.37 -16.88
C VAL A 79 13.60 2.35 -15.75
N ASP A 80 13.43 2.78 -14.50
CA ASP A 80 13.37 1.92 -13.33
C ASP A 80 12.02 1.19 -13.21
N GLY A 81 11.03 1.48 -14.05
CA GLY A 81 9.71 0.85 -13.93
C GLY A 81 8.96 1.25 -12.66
N VAL A 82 9.33 2.35 -11.98
CA VAL A 82 8.56 2.95 -10.89
C VAL A 82 7.99 4.28 -11.38
N VAL A 83 6.73 4.25 -11.80
CA VAL A 83 6.02 5.41 -12.36
C VAL A 83 5.10 6.00 -11.28
N PRO A 84 5.30 7.24 -10.83
CA PRO A 84 4.37 7.90 -9.93
C PRO A 84 3.05 8.20 -10.65
N LEU A 85 1.94 7.71 -10.12
CA LEU A 85 0.61 7.98 -10.69
C LEU A 85 -0.04 9.18 -10.04
N ALA A 86 -0.05 9.22 -8.70
CA ALA A 86 -0.58 10.34 -7.93
C ALA A 86 -0.14 10.27 -6.47
N THR A 87 0.09 11.45 -5.88
CA THR A 87 0.55 11.58 -4.48
C THR A 87 -0.28 12.61 -3.75
N VAL A 88 -0.61 12.37 -2.49
CA VAL A 88 -1.32 13.34 -1.65
C VAL A 88 -0.34 14.13 -0.79
N GLU A 89 -0.29 15.44 -1.05
CA GLU A 89 0.52 16.42 -0.32
C GLU A 89 -0.35 17.61 0.07
N ASN A 90 -0.21 18.09 1.31
CA ASN A 90 -0.98 19.24 1.81
C ASN A 90 -2.50 19.10 1.60
N ALA A 91 -3.03 17.89 1.80
CA ALA A 91 -4.42 17.48 1.60
C ALA A 91 -4.94 17.66 0.16
N GLN A 92 -4.02 17.72 -0.82
CA GLN A 92 -4.32 17.80 -2.24
C GLN A 92 -3.70 16.64 -2.97
N ILE A 93 -4.38 16.14 -4.00
CA ILE A 93 -3.81 15.13 -4.89
C ILE A 93 -2.97 15.88 -5.92
N THR A 94 -1.70 15.50 -6.00
CA THR A 94 -0.67 16.14 -6.80
C THR A 94 -0.01 15.12 -7.72
N LYS A 95 0.83 15.64 -8.60
CA LYS A 95 1.64 14.85 -9.52
C LYS A 95 2.85 14.17 -8.86
N GLY A 96 3.03 14.33 -7.55
CA GLY A 96 4.14 13.70 -6.82
C GLY A 96 5.51 14.24 -7.23
N GLY A 97 5.62 15.54 -7.47
CA GLY A 97 6.87 16.20 -7.88
C GLY A 97 7.27 16.03 -9.35
N ASP A 98 6.50 15.28 -10.14
CA ASP A 98 6.73 15.11 -11.57
C ASP A 98 5.76 15.97 -12.40
N ASP A 99 6.19 17.16 -12.80
CA ASP A 99 5.38 18.08 -13.60
C ASP A 99 4.90 17.47 -14.93
N GLY A 100 5.65 16.49 -15.44
CA GLY A 100 5.35 15.77 -16.66
C GLY A 100 4.37 14.61 -16.47
N ASN A 101 3.85 14.36 -15.27
CA ASN A 101 2.79 13.37 -15.03
C ASN A 101 1.48 13.81 -15.71
N VAL A 102 1.05 12.98 -16.66
CA VAL A 102 -0.18 13.17 -17.45
C VAL A 102 -1.36 12.35 -16.93
N ILE A 103 -1.16 11.47 -15.95
CA ILE A 103 -2.15 10.48 -15.48
C ILE A 103 -3.11 11.07 -14.44
N LEU A 104 -2.66 12.04 -13.64
CA LEU A 104 -3.44 12.61 -12.54
C LEU A 104 -4.89 13.03 -12.92
N PRO A 105 -5.15 13.71 -14.05
CA PRO A 105 -6.51 14.09 -14.43
C PRO A 105 -7.46 12.90 -14.57
N TYR A 106 -6.98 11.77 -15.09
CA TYR A 106 -7.78 10.55 -15.25
C TYR A 106 -8.18 9.95 -13.90
N ILE A 107 -7.30 10.03 -12.90
CA ILE A 107 -7.56 9.54 -11.54
C ILE A 107 -8.64 10.40 -10.87
N THR A 108 -8.52 11.72 -10.98
CA THR A 108 -9.43 12.64 -10.26
C THR A 108 -10.90 12.49 -10.66
N LYS A 109 -11.18 12.03 -11.89
CA LYS A 109 -12.52 11.75 -12.41
C LYS A 109 -13.26 10.63 -11.64
N TYR A 110 -12.52 9.67 -11.09
CA TYR A 110 -13.09 8.48 -10.43
C TYR A 110 -13.22 8.62 -8.91
N LEU A 111 -12.78 9.75 -8.34
CA LEU A 111 -12.90 9.97 -6.91
C LEU A 111 -14.34 10.28 -6.52
N PRO A 112 -14.84 9.74 -5.39
CA PRO A 112 -16.17 10.08 -4.88
C PRO A 112 -16.36 11.57 -4.65
N ILE A 113 -17.60 12.04 -4.82
CA ILE A 113 -17.98 13.41 -4.43
C ILE A 113 -17.69 13.59 -2.93
N GLY A 114 -16.92 14.62 -2.58
CA GLY A 114 -16.54 14.90 -1.20
C GLY A 114 -15.40 14.02 -0.67
N PHE A 115 -14.69 13.29 -1.55
CA PHE A 115 -13.46 12.59 -1.18
C PHE A 115 -12.47 13.57 -0.54
N LYS A 116 -11.96 13.22 0.63
CA LYS A 116 -10.95 14.01 1.35
C LYS A 116 -9.59 13.32 1.18
N PRO A 117 -8.66 13.91 0.41
CA PRO A 117 -7.31 13.37 0.29
C PRO A 117 -6.63 13.30 1.64
N GLN A 118 -5.87 12.24 1.84
CA GLN A 118 -5.15 12.00 3.09
C GLN A 118 -3.66 12.04 2.84
N ASN A 119 -2.96 12.93 3.55
CA ASN A 119 -1.51 13.09 3.43
C ASN A 119 -0.78 11.76 3.59
N ASN A 120 0.39 11.67 2.97
CA ASN A 120 1.25 10.48 2.95
C ASN A 120 0.59 9.27 2.27
N THR A 121 -0.39 9.51 1.38
CA THR A 121 -0.93 8.51 0.46
C THR A 121 -0.28 8.66 -0.89
N ARG A 122 0.27 7.58 -1.45
CA ARG A 122 1.02 7.58 -2.71
C ARG A 122 0.59 6.40 -3.55
N THR A 123 0.42 6.61 -4.85
CA THR A 123 0.16 5.54 -5.80
C THR A 123 1.22 5.52 -6.88
N TYR A 124 1.78 4.33 -7.10
CA TYR A 124 2.76 4.05 -8.13
C TYR A 124 2.23 2.96 -9.06
N LEU A 125 2.59 3.05 -10.33
CA LEU A 125 2.62 1.93 -11.25
C LEU A 125 4.02 1.35 -11.19
N MET A 126 4.10 0.08 -10.86
CA MET A 126 5.36 -0.63 -10.73
C MET A 126 5.42 -1.77 -11.73
N CYS A 127 6.54 -1.86 -12.43
CA CYS A 127 6.72 -2.76 -13.55
C CYS A 127 7.93 -3.65 -13.29
N VAL A 128 7.66 -4.95 -13.13
CA VAL A 128 8.65 -5.97 -12.76
C VAL A 128 8.94 -6.83 -13.98
N ASP A 129 10.21 -7.19 -14.16
CA ASP A 129 10.61 -8.14 -15.18
C ASP A 129 10.17 -9.57 -14.77
N GLY A 130 9.12 -10.09 -15.41
CA GLY A 130 8.66 -11.45 -15.18
C GLY A 130 9.67 -12.53 -15.59
N SER A 131 10.65 -12.21 -16.44
CA SER A 131 11.63 -13.15 -17.00
C SER A 131 12.95 -13.20 -16.22
N GLN A 132 13.37 -12.07 -15.65
CA GLN A 132 14.58 -11.96 -14.82
C GLN A 132 14.30 -12.10 -13.31
N GLY A 133 13.02 -12.29 -12.96
CA GLY A 133 12.56 -12.63 -11.63
C GLY A 133 12.30 -11.43 -10.73
N GLN A 134 11.99 -11.72 -9.46
CA GLN A 134 11.36 -10.78 -8.51
C GLN A 134 12.21 -9.57 -8.07
N THR A 135 13.45 -9.43 -8.57
CA THR A 135 14.46 -8.49 -8.06
C THR A 135 14.73 -7.29 -8.97
N ASN A 136 14.22 -7.29 -10.21
CA ASN A 136 14.49 -6.23 -11.18
C ASN A 136 13.21 -5.61 -11.75
N GLY A 137 13.26 -4.30 -11.93
CA GLY A 137 12.26 -3.53 -12.65
C GLY A 137 12.51 -3.53 -14.15
N LEU A 138 11.49 -3.12 -14.88
CA LEU A 138 11.56 -2.93 -16.32
C LEU A 138 10.65 -1.78 -16.72
N THR A 139 11.00 -1.06 -17.78
CA THR A 139 10.18 0.05 -18.28
C THR A 139 8.73 -0.38 -18.46
N CYS A 140 7.80 0.44 -17.98
CA CYS A 140 6.38 0.10 -17.97
C CYS A 140 5.73 -0.05 -19.36
N ASN A 141 6.42 0.27 -20.45
CA ASN A 141 5.98 -0.02 -21.82
C ASN A 141 6.43 -1.37 -22.36
N ASP A 142 7.32 -2.08 -21.67
CA ASP A 142 7.80 -3.37 -22.15
C ASP A 142 6.66 -4.40 -22.20
N PRO A 143 6.53 -5.17 -23.28
CA PRO A 143 5.44 -6.14 -23.43
C PRO A 143 5.50 -7.29 -22.41
N THR A 144 6.68 -7.58 -21.84
CA THR A 144 6.91 -8.65 -20.86
C THR A 144 6.79 -8.17 -19.41
N ALA A 145 6.67 -6.85 -19.18
CA ALA A 145 6.56 -6.29 -17.85
C ALA A 145 5.27 -6.73 -17.15
N VAL A 146 5.41 -7.20 -15.92
CA VAL A 146 4.29 -7.42 -15.01
C VAL A 146 3.99 -6.13 -14.29
N ARG A 147 2.78 -5.62 -14.46
CA ARG A 147 2.37 -4.28 -14.05
C ARG A 147 1.47 -4.34 -12.81
N TYR A 148 1.86 -3.63 -11.77
CA TYR A 148 1.10 -3.49 -10.53
C TYR A 148 0.79 -2.02 -10.29
N VAL A 149 -0.47 -1.70 -10.00
CA VAL A 149 -0.79 -0.45 -9.32
C VAL A 149 -0.69 -0.72 -7.82
N MET A 150 0.07 0.08 -7.11
CA MET A 150 0.26 -0.07 -5.68
C MET A 150 0.09 1.27 -4.99
N THR A 151 -0.82 1.31 -4.03
CA THR A 151 -1.09 2.49 -3.22
C THR A 151 -0.65 2.23 -1.80
N PHE A 152 0.17 3.13 -1.28
CA PHE A 152 0.73 3.08 0.06
C PHE A 152 0.19 4.23 0.88
N ARG A 153 0.01 3.96 2.16
CA ARG A 153 -0.32 4.97 3.15
C ARG A 153 0.37 4.68 4.46
N GLU A 154 1.10 5.66 4.95
CA GLU A 154 1.68 5.62 6.28
C GLU A 154 0.58 5.71 7.35
N VAL A 155 0.65 4.83 8.35
CA VAL A 155 -0.19 4.97 9.55
C VAL A 155 0.35 6.14 10.38
N PRO A 156 -0.47 7.09 10.81
CA PRO A 156 0.03 8.21 11.62
C PRO A 156 0.67 7.70 12.92
N PRO A 157 1.80 8.28 13.38
CA PRO A 157 2.58 7.77 14.51
C PRO A 157 1.77 7.57 15.81
N ARG A 158 0.69 8.33 16.00
CA ARG A 158 -0.20 8.20 17.15
C ARG A 158 -0.94 6.86 17.21
N TYR A 159 -1.20 6.25 16.05
CA TYR A 159 -1.92 4.99 15.92
C TYR A 159 -0.99 3.82 15.55
N ASP A 160 0.28 4.13 15.27
CA ASP A 160 1.32 3.17 14.97
C ASP A 160 1.79 2.50 16.27
N GLY A 161 1.38 1.24 16.48
CA GLY A 161 1.59 0.52 17.74
C GLY A 161 0.36 -0.22 18.27
N ALA A 162 -0.82 0.07 17.70
CA ALA A 162 -2.06 -0.64 18.01
C ALA A 162 -1.94 -2.16 17.80
N ASP A 163 -2.85 -2.92 18.40
CA ASP A 163 -2.95 -4.36 18.13
C ASP A 163 -3.10 -4.63 16.61
N LYS A 164 -2.24 -5.49 16.07
CA LYS A 164 -2.21 -5.79 14.62
C LYS A 164 -3.50 -6.46 14.17
N MET A 165 -4.06 -7.38 14.97
CA MET A 165 -5.30 -8.08 14.62
C MET A 165 -6.49 -7.13 14.59
N LEU A 166 -6.53 -6.15 15.50
CA LEU A 166 -7.52 -5.09 15.48
C LEU A 166 -7.41 -4.21 14.23
N ALA A 167 -6.20 -3.74 13.91
CA ALA A 167 -5.96 -2.95 12.70
C ALA A 167 -6.37 -3.72 11.44
N LEU A 168 -6.02 -5.00 11.35
CA LEU A 168 -6.41 -5.85 10.22
C LEU A 168 -7.92 -6.06 10.16
N ARG A 169 -8.59 -6.30 11.28
CA ARG A 169 -10.06 -6.44 11.31
C ARG A 169 -10.75 -5.18 10.76
N ALA A 170 -10.29 -4.00 11.18
CA ALA A 170 -10.76 -2.72 10.65
C ALA A 170 -10.52 -2.60 9.14
N VAL A 171 -9.35 -3.00 8.66
CA VAL A 171 -9.00 -3.01 7.23
C VAL A 171 -9.94 -3.92 6.43
N ALA A 172 -10.18 -5.16 6.88
CA ALA A 172 -11.11 -6.09 6.23
C ALA A 172 -12.52 -5.53 6.16
N LYS A 173 -13.01 -4.96 7.27
CA LYS A 173 -14.35 -4.40 7.32
C LYS A 173 -14.51 -3.24 6.33
N ALA A 174 -13.52 -2.36 6.25
CA ALA A 174 -13.53 -1.23 5.31
C ALA A 174 -13.34 -1.64 3.84
N SER A 175 -12.55 -2.68 3.57
CA SER A 175 -12.26 -3.16 2.21
C SER A 175 -13.20 -4.25 1.70
N VAL A 176 -14.25 -4.57 2.47
CA VAL A 176 -15.20 -5.66 2.18
C VAL A 176 -14.46 -7.00 1.98
N ASN A 177 -13.51 -7.28 2.88
CA ASN A 177 -12.67 -8.48 2.88
C ASN A 177 -11.80 -8.65 1.62
N SER A 178 -11.34 -7.54 1.02
CA SER A 178 -10.41 -7.60 -0.10
C SER A 178 -9.08 -8.22 0.33
N ARG A 179 -8.62 -9.23 -0.43
CA ARG A 179 -7.32 -9.90 -0.23
C ARG A 179 -6.12 -9.05 -0.63
N TYR A 180 -6.34 -7.96 -1.37
CA TYR A 180 -5.27 -7.10 -1.87
C TYR A 180 -5.14 -5.78 -1.11
N VAL A 181 -5.90 -5.62 -0.02
CA VAL A 181 -5.81 -4.47 0.88
C VAL A 181 -5.44 -4.98 2.26
N GLY A 182 -4.39 -4.42 2.84
CA GLY A 182 -3.84 -4.94 4.08
C GLY A 182 -2.72 -4.08 4.61
N MET A 183 -1.84 -4.72 5.36
CA MET A 183 -0.63 -4.10 5.92
C MET A 183 0.61 -4.75 5.31
N ILE A 184 1.62 -3.96 4.95
CA ILE A 184 2.90 -4.52 4.51
C ILE A 184 3.69 -4.96 5.73
N GLU A 185 4.14 -6.21 5.70
CA GLU A 185 4.97 -6.78 6.74
C GLU A 185 6.19 -7.47 6.12
N LYS A 186 7.32 -7.40 6.83
CA LYS A 186 8.51 -8.17 6.48
C LYS A 186 8.37 -9.57 7.09
N ALA A 187 8.65 -10.62 6.32
CA ALA A 187 8.73 -11.97 6.82
C ALA A 187 9.93 -12.13 7.77
N GLU A 188 9.74 -12.83 8.89
CA GLU A 188 10.83 -13.13 9.84
C GLU A 188 11.89 -14.03 9.20
N THR A 189 11.45 -15.00 8.39
CA THR A 189 12.30 -15.86 7.57
C THR A 189 11.82 -15.75 6.12
N PRO A 190 12.72 -15.56 5.14
CA PRO A 190 12.33 -15.57 3.74
C PRO A 190 11.61 -16.87 3.38
N LEU A 191 10.62 -16.80 2.48
CA LEU A 191 9.99 -18.02 1.99
C LEU A 191 11.03 -18.91 1.31
N GLU A 192 10.99 -20.21 1.62
CA GLU A 192 11.80 -21.20 0.91
C GLU A 192 11.38 -21.24 -0.57
N LYS A 193 12.39 -21.28 -1.46
CA LYS A 193 12.31 -21.17 -2.93
C LYS A 193 11.31 -22.11 -3.64
N LYS A 194 10.65 -23.03 -2.93
CA LYS A 194 9.78 -24.10 -3.46
C LYS A 194 8.47 -24.28 -2.68
N ALA A 195 8.06 -23.30 -1.87
CA ALA A 195 6.77 -23.39 -1.20
C ALA A 195 5.64 -23.24 -2.22
N ASP A 196 5.14 -24.36 -2.76
CA ASP A 196 3.92 -24.47 -3.58
C ASP A 196 2.68 -24.14 -2.72
N THR A 197 2.60 -22.88 -2.28
CA THR A 197 1.47 -22.37 -1.53
C THR A 197 0.43 -21.85 -2.50
N TYR A 198 -0.69 -22.57 -2.53
CA TYR A 198 -1.85 -22.28 -3.37
C TYR A 198 -2.33 -20.83 -3.13
N HIS A 199 -2.36 -20.05 -4.22
CA HIS A 199 -2.99 -18.74 -4.33
C HIS A 199 -2.34 -17.58 -3.55
N GLN A 200 -1.21 -17.08 -4.02
CA GLN A 200 -0.94 -15.68 -4.41
C GLN A 200 0.58 -15.41 -4.36
N PRO A 201 1.20 -14.93 -5.44
CA PRO A 201 2.61 -15.22 -5.70
C PRO A 201 3.52 -14.03 -5.32
N LEU A 202 4.83 -14.17 -5.60
CA LEU A 202 5.71 -13.13 -6.19
C LEU A 202 6.85 -12.53 -5.35
N GLY A 203 7.00 -12.88 -4.07
CA GLY A 203 8.01 -12.27 -3.18
C GLY A 203 8.68 -13.24 -2.22
N ALA A 204 9.88 -12.92 -1.73
CA ALA A 204 10.55 -13.71 -0.70
C ALA A 204 10.49 -13.07 0.70
N HIS A 205 10.45 -11.73 0.76
CA HIS A 205 10.68 -11.01 2.02
C HIS A 205 9.50 -10.20 2.53
N TYR A 206 8.55 -9.83 1.67
CA TYR A 206 7.45 -8.95 2.03
C TYR A 206 6.11 -9.53 1.59
N TYR A 207 5.10 -9.29 2.42
CA TYR A 207 3.73 -9.71 2.14
C TYR A 207 2.73 -8.65 2.60
N ILE A 208 1.57 -8.67 1.95
CA ILE A 208 0.37 -7.96 2.40
C ILE A 208 -0.36 -8.88 3.35
N LEU A 209 -0.37 -8.54 4.63
CA LEU A 209 -1.21 -9.21 5.61
C LEU A 209 -2.65 -8.69 5.44
N ALA A 210 -3.52 -9.51 4.88
CA ALA A 210 -4.94 -9.21 4.71
C ALA A 210 -5.80 -10.12 5.61
N SER A 211 -6.87 -9.57 6.15
CA SER A 211 -7.84 -10.26 7.03
C SER A 211 -9.05 -10.83 6.29
N GLY A 212 -9.00 -10.89 4.94
CA GLY A 212 -10.06 -11.47 4.11
C GLY A 212 -10.14 -13.01 4.21
N TYR A 213 -11.31 -13.57 3.85
CA TYR A 213 -11.72 -14.99 3.94
C TYR A 213 -10.59 -15.97 4.33
N SER A 214 -10.59 -16.41 5.61
CA SER A 214 -9.63 -17.28 6.33
C SER A 214 -8.61 -16.51 7.20
N PRO A 215 -8.07 -17.06 8.31
CA PRO A 215 -7.17 -16.33 9.17
C PRO A 215 -5.90 -15.98 8.38
N ALA A 216 -5.66 -14.69 8.17
CA ALA A 216 -4.48 -14.11 7.53
C ALA A 216 -4.13 -14.76 6.18
N THR A 217 -4.88 -14.44 5.12
CA THR A 217 -4.40 -14.70 3.77
C THR A 217 -3.36 -13.63 3.43
N ALA A 218 -2.14 -14.07 3.06
CA ALA A 218 -1.03 -13.19 2.74
C ALA A 218 -0.74 -13.23 1.24
N ALA A 219 -0.62 -12.06 0.62
CA ALA A 219 -0.14 -11.93 -0.76
C ALA A 219 1.31 -11.48 -0.74
N TYR A 220 2.23 -12.30 -1.27
CA TYR A 220 3.64 -11.93 -1.35
C TYR A 220 3.87 -10.83 -2.41
N LEU A 221 4.91 -10.04 -2.20
CA LEU A 221 5.25 -8.90 -3.07
C LEU A 221 6.64 -9.09 -3.65
N PRO A 222 6.85 -8.89 -4.97
CA PRO A 222 8.20 -8.86 -5.52
C PRO A 222 9.07 -7.91 -4.73
N ASP A 223 10.26 -8.38 -4.36
CA ASP A 223 11.20 -7.62 -3.56
C ASP A 223 11.48 -6.26 -4.21
N TYR A 224 11.56 -6.22 -5.55
CA TYR A 224 11.68 -4.99 -6.33
C TYR A 224 10.65 -3.91 -5.95
N LEU A 225 9.37 -4.29 -5.80
CA LEU A 225 8.29 -3.34 -5.51
C LEU A 225 8.51 -2.62 -4.18
N VAL A 226 8.95 -3.37 -3.16
CA VAL A 226 9.13 -2.82 -1.81
C VAL A 226 10.47 -2.07 -1.68
N CYS A 227 11.49 -2.52 -2.43
CA CYS A 227 12.83 -1.94 -2.41
C CYS A 227 12.99 -0.69 -3.28
N GLN A 228 12.05 -0.34 -4.15
CA GLN A 228 12.18 0.85 -5.02
C GLN A 228 11.06 1.87 -4.84
N ALA A 229 10.01 1.55 -4.09
CA ALA A 229 8.96 2.50 -3.75
C ALA A 229 9.50 3.60 -2.81
N PRO A 230 9.60 4.87 -3.25
CA PRO A 230 10.08 5.94 -2.38
C PRO A 230 9.01 6.33 -1.36
N ARG A 231 9.44 6.63 -0.13
CA ARG A 231 8.52 7.03 0.96
C ARG A 231 8.03 8.46 0.81
N ASP A 232 8.92 9.40 0.50
CA ASP A 232 8.53 10.77 0.18
C ASP A 232 9.41 11.46 -0.88
N ASN A 233 9.01 12.67 -1.34
CA ASN A 233 9.79 13.41 -2.36
C ASN A 233 11.02 14.10 -1.76
N THR A 234 11.08 14.23 -0.43
CA THR A 234 12.17 14.86 0.33
C THR A 234 13.20 13.85 0.86
N GLU A 235 12.81 12.58 0.99
CA GLU A 235 13.58 11.40 1.36
C GLU A 235 13.51 10.37 0.20
N PRO A 236 13.78 10.74 -1.07
CA PRO A 236 13.68 9.82 -2.20
C PRO A 236 14.66 8.65 -2.10
N THR A 237 15.66 8.74 -1.23
CA THR A 237 16.65 7.70 -0.98
C THR A 237 16.14 6.59 -0.07
N LEU A 238 15.02 6.78 0.63
CA LEU A 238 14.47 5.79 1.56
C LEU A 238 13.32 5.04 0.91
N VAL A 239 13.44 3.71 0.95
CA VAL A 239 12.49 2.80 0.31
C VAL A 239 11.58 2.18 1.37
N LEU A 240 10.40 1.70 1.00
CA LEU A 240 9.43 1.18 1.96
C LEU A 240 10.02 0.12 2.90
N GLY A 241 10.90 -0.74 2.37
CA GLY A 241 11.59 -1.76 3.16
C GLY A 241 12.39 -1.20 4.34
N ASP A 242 13.03 -0.05 4.19
CA ASP A 242 13.91 0.57 5.21
C ASP A 242 13.14 0.95 6.47
N LYS A 243 11.91 1.45 6.29
CA LYS A 243 11.05 1.91 7.40
C LYS A 243 9.92 0.97 7.75
N ALA A 244 9.69 -0.11 7.01
CA ALA A 244 8.70 -1.13 7.38
C ALA A 244 8.97 -1.77 8.76
N LYS A 245 10.22 -1.71 9.26
CA LYS A 245 10.56 -2.14 10.63
C LYS A 245 10.05 -1.19 11.73
N THR A 246 9.92 0.10 11.41
CA THR A 246 9.67 1.16 12.39
C THR A 246 8.36 1.90 12.16
N THR A 247 7.71 1.69 11.00
CA THR A 247 6.46 2.34 10.63
C THR A 247 5.57 1.36 9.88
N ARG A 248 4.31 1.25 10.32
CA ARG A 248 3.31 0.43 9.63
C ARG A 248 2.72 1.17 8.43
N TYR A 249 2.52 0.44 7.34
CA TYR A 249 1.87 0.94 6.14
C TYR A 249 0.60 0.17 5.85
N LEU A 250 -0.47 0.89 5.51
CA LEU A 250 -1.60 0.34 4.79
C LEU A 250 -1.26 0.31 3.30
N VAL A 251 -1.65 -0.77 2.64
CA VAL A 251 -1.38 -1.00 1.23
C VAL A 251 -2.61 -1.50 0.52
N ALA A 252 -2.78 -1.04 -0.71
CA ALA A 252 -3.71 -1.62 -1.68
C ALA A 252 -2.93 -1.95 -2.97
N LEU A 253 -3.15 -3.14 -3.52
CA LEU A 253 -2.47 -3.61 -4.72
C LEU A 253 -3.47 -4.12 -5.75
N SER A 254 -3.20 -3.83 -7.03
CA SER A 254 -3.92 -4.41 -8.16
C SER A 254 -2.92 -4.85 -9.23
N LEU A 255 -3.04 -6.09 -9.69
CA LEU A 255 -2.31 -6.59 -10.85
C LEU A 255 -3.06 -6.13 -12.11
N MET A 256 -2.40 -5.34 -12.94
CA MET A 256 -2.99 -4.78 -14.17
C MET A 256 -2.73 -5.68 -15.38
N GLN A 257 -1.53 -6.23 -15.48
CA GLN A 257 -1.12 -7.00 -16.65
C GLN A 257 0.11 -7.88 -16.34
N GLY A 258 0.27 -8.98 -17.07
CA GLY A 258 1.56 -9.67 -17.19
C GLY A 258 1.65 -11.05 -16.53
N LEU A 259 0.61 -11.52 -15.84
CA LEU A 259 0.56 -12.91 -15.37
C LEU A 259 -0.69 -13.61 -15.90
N GLU A 260 -0.47 -14.77 -16.51
CA GLU A 260 -1.55 -15.70 -16.81
C GLU A 260 -2.15 -16.27 -15.52
N HIS A 261 -3.34 -16.86 -15.62
CA HIS A 261 -3.98 -17.50 -14.47
C HIS A 261 -3.07 -18.61 -13.91
N ASN A 262 -2.72 -18.53 -12.61
CA ASN A 262 -1.79 -19.42 -11.91
C ASN A 262 -0.32 -19.35 -12.37
N ALA A 263 0.08 -18.32 -13.14
CA ALA A 263 1.48 -18.07 -13.44
C ALA A 263 2.16 -17.33 -12.28
N ASN A 264 3.39 -17.75 -11.97
CA ASN A 264 4.24 -17.15 -10.94
C ASN A 264 5.45 -16.50 -11.61
N ILE A 265 5.92 -15.35 -11.09
CA ILE A 265 7.23 -14.82 -11.47
C ILE A 265 8.30 -15.69 -10.79
N PRO A 266 9.20 -16.33 -11.57
CA PRO A 266 10.28 -17.12 -11.00
C PRO A 266 11.17 -16.26 -10.11
N GLU A 267 11.78 -16.86 -9.10
CA GLU A 267 12.84 -16.20 -8.36
C GLU A 267 14.01 -15.92 -9.33
N GLY A 268 14.51 -14.68 -9.34
CA GLY A 268 15.61 -14.31 -10.24
C GLY A 268 16.87 -15.10 -9.91
N THR A 269 17.66 -15.45 -10.92
CA THR A 269 18.94 -16.18 -10.73
C THR A 269 20.10 -15.26 -10.32
N GLY A 270 19.85 -13.97 -10.13
CA GLY A 270 20.87 -12.97 -9.83
C GLY A 270 20.50 -12.12 -8.61
N ILE A 271 21.40 -12.16 -7.62
CA ILE A 271 21.56 -11.22 -6.50
C ILE A 271 20.29 -11.08 -5.63
N ILE A 272 20.41 -11.48 -4.36
CA ILE A 272 19.45 -11.12 -3.30
C ILE A 272 19.13 -9.64 -3.47
N SER A 273 17.84 -9.28 -3.55
CA SER A 273 17.42 -7.93 -3.97
C SER A 273 18.32 -6.86 -3.34
N ASN A 274 18.71 -5.85 -4.13
CA ASN A 274 19.61 -4.75 -3.73
C ASN A 274 19.05 -3.86 -2.58
N CYS A 275 18.09 -4.34 -1.80
CA CYS A 275 17.80 -3.92 -0.44
C CYS A 275 19.00 -4.18 0.52
N LYS A 276 20.22 -3.78 0.13
CA LYS A 276 21.45 -3.88 0.95
C LYS A 276 21.28 -3.23 2.33
N ALA A 277 20.37 -2.26 2.47
CA ALA A 277 19.99 -1.64 3.74
C ALA A 277 19.28 -2.60 4.73
N LEU A 278 18.87 -3.79 4.30
CA LEU A 278 18.15 -4.77 5.12
C LEU A 278 18.92 -6.06 5.40
N GLU A 279 20.05 -6.28 4.73
CA GLU A 279 20.99 -7.37 4.99
C GLU A 279 22.01 -7.02 6.09
N GLU A 280 22.36 -5.73 6.28
CA GLU A 280 23.38 -5.32 7.25
C GLU A 280 22.92 -5.18 8.72
N SER A 281 21.73 -5.70 9.09
CA SER A 281 21.31 -5.73 10.50
C SER A 281 21.28 -7.13 11.13
N SER A 282 21.83 -8.16 10.49
CA SER A 282 22.07 -9.47 11.11
C SER A 282 23.51 -9.65 11.63
N GLY A 283 24.24 -8.55 11.83
CA GLY A 283 25.48 -8.50 12.59
C GLY A 283 25.25 -7.85 13.95
N GLY A 284 24.69 -8.63 14.89
CA GLY A 284 24.46 -8.27 16.28
C GLY A 284 23.80 -9.41 17.03
#